data_AF-A0AAV7W1Y8-F1
#
_entry.id   AF-A0AAV7W1Y8-F1
#
_cell.length_a   1.000
_cell.length_b   1.000
_cell.length_c   1.000
_cell.angle_alpha   90.00
_cell.angle_beta   90.00
_cell.angle_gamma   90.00
#
_symmetry.space_group_name_H-M   'P 1'
#
loop_
_entity.id
_entity.type
_entity.pdbx_description
1 polymer ?
#
loop_
_entity_poly.entity_id
_entity_poly.type
_entity_poly.pdbx_seq_one_letter_code
_entity_poly.pdbx_strand_id
1 'polypeptide(L)' 'MSSQRGNVSRTRPQRHQNETVFKNNKFDTSSLTKKLNTKVHEAVCQHCKEVLEWRVKYKKFKALTQPKKW' A
#
# COMPACT_ATOMS: atom_id res chain seq x y z
N MET A 1 14.25 -31.61 19.70
CA MET A 1 14.25 -30.21 19.20
C MET A 1 12.86 -29.93 18.65
N SER A 2 12.03 -29.16 19.37
CA SER A 2 10.64 -28.89 18.97
C SER A 2 10.58 -27.90 17.80
N SER A 3 9.91 -28.30 16.73
CA SER A 3 9.64 -27.50 15.51
C SER A 3 8.20 -26.99 15.48
N GLN A 4 7.65 -26.64 16.65
CA GLN A 4 6.24 -26.25 16.75
C GLN A 4 5.99 -24.85 16.16
N ARG A 5 5.49 -24.81 14.92
CA ARG A 5 4.91 -23.61 14.30
C ARG A 5 3.55 -23.35 14.96
N GLY A 6 3.41 -22.23 15.68
CA GLY A 6 2.10 -21.80 16.15
C GLY A 6 2.07 -21.00 17.46
N ASN A 7 3.11 -21.06 18.28
CA ASN A 7 3.11 -20.40 19.60
C ASN A 7 3.78 -19.01 19.60
N VAL A 8 3.69 -18.28 18.47
CA VAL A 8 4.38 -16.99 18.28
C VAL A 8 3.37 -15.88 17.99
N SER A 9 2.23 -15.87 18.68
CA SER A 9 1.45 -14.63 18.76
C SER A 9 2.25 -13.65 19.63
N ARG A 10 3.01 -12.76 19.00
CA ARG A 10 3.73 -11.69 19.72
C ARG A 10 2.70 -10.83 20.45
N THR A 11 2.72 -10.87 21.77
CA THR A 11 1.89 -10.02 22.64
C THR A 11 2.42 -8.59 22.71
N ARG A 12 3.74 -8.41 22.58
CA ARG A 12 4.38 -7.09 22.57
C ARG A 12 4.44 -6.49 21.15
N PRO A 13 4.24 -5.16 21.03
CA PRO A 13 4.43 -4.48 19.76
C PRO A 13 5.88 -4.56 19.27
N GLN A 14 6.11 -4.11 18.04
CA GLN A 14 7.47 -4.05 17.50
C GLN A 14 8.30 -3.06 18.33
N ARG A 15 9.52 -3.49 18.72
CA ARG A 15 10.43 -2.69 19.58
C ARG A 15 10.85 -1.39 18.91
N HIS A 16 11.09 -1.44 17.60
CA HIS A 16 11.34 -0.26 16.78
C HIS A 16 10.07 0.06 16.00
N GLN A 17 9.45 1.18 16.32
CA GLN A 17 8.32 1.72 15.60
C GLN A 17 8.79 2.89 14.75
N ASN A 18 8.18 3.07 13.59
CA ASN A 18 8.46 4.23 12.76
C ASN A 18 7.85 5.47 13.43
N GLU A 19 8.65 6.51 13.65
CA GLU A 19 8.16 7.79 14.17
C GLU A 19 7.23 8.50 13.18
N THR A 20 7.46 8.28 11.88
CA THR A 20 6.66 8.89 10.82
C THR A 20 6.19 7.86 9.81
N VAL A 21 4.96 8.06 9.32
CA VAL A 21 4.40 7.22 8.26
C VAL A 21 5.06 7.59 6.93
N PHE A 22 5.31 6.56 6.10
CA PHE A 22 5.76 6.77 4.73
C PHE A 22 4.75 7.63 3.95
N LYS A 23 5.25 8.71 3.33
CA LYS A 23 4.48 9.58 2.45
C LYS A 23 5.15 9.62 1.08
N ASN A 24 4.44 9.23 0.04
CA ASN A 24 4.99 9.16 -1.32
C ASN A 24 5.41 10.54 -1.88
N ASN A 25 4.85 11.63 -1.35
CA ASN A 25 5.08 13.00 -1.78
C ASN A 25 6.06 13.78 -0.88
N LYS A 26 6.68 13.14 0.13
CA LYS A 26 7.57 13.85 1.09
C LYS A 26 8.76 14.53 0.40
N PHE A 27 9.36 13.86 -0.58
CA PHE A 27 10.54 14.33 -1.31
C PHE A 27 10.37 14.29 -2.84
N ASP A 28 9.28 13.70 -3.31
CA ASP A 28 9.01 13.54 -4.73
C ASP A 28 7.96 14.55 -5.17
N THR A 29 8.42 15.55 -5.90
CA THR A 29 7.62 16.63 -6.45
C THR A 29 7.21 16.39 -7.90
N SER A 30 7.47 15.19 -8.43
CA SER A 30 7.17 14.87 -9.83
C SER A 30 5.68 15.08 -10.16
N SER A 31 5.43 15.56 -11.38
CA SER A 31 4.08 15.78 -11.89
C SER A 31 3.27 14.49 -11.94
N LEU A 32 3.93 13.34 -12.14
CA LEU A 32 3.34 12.00 -12.10
C LEU A 32 2.79 11.66 -10.71
N THR A 33 3.60 11.80 -9.66
CA THR A 33 3.17 11.49 -8.28
C THR A 33 2.03 12.40 -7.84
N LYS A 34 2.06 13.69 -8.22
CA LYS A 34 0.93 14.61 -7.98
C LYS A 34 -0.34 14.13 -8.68
N LYS A 35 -0.27 13.80 -9.98
CA LYS A 35 -1.40 13.27 -10.76
C LYS A 35 -1.96 11.97 -10.18
N LEU A 36 -1.12 11.10 -9.63
CA LEU A 36 -1.58 9.85 -9.01
C LEU A 36 -2.29 10.08 -7.68
N ASN A 37 -1.81 11.01 -6.86
CA ASN A 37 -2.43 11.33 -5.57
C ASN A 37 -3.78 12.05 -5.72
N THR A 38 -3.99 12.81 -6.80
CA THR A 38 -5.26 13.49 -7.07
C THR A 38 -6.31 12.60 -7.74
N LYS A 39 -5.94 11.40 -8.19
CA LYS A 39 -6.89 10.49 -8.84
C LYS A 39 -7.89 9.94 -7.84
N VAL A 40 -9.17 10.15 -8.11
CA VAL A 40 -10.25 9.49 -7.38
C VAL A 40 -10.58 8.18 -8.08
N HIS A 41 -10.57 7.07 -7.33
CA HIS A 41 -10.93 5.74 -7.81
C HIS A 41 -12.42 5.49 -7.52
N GLU A 42 -13.29 6.04 -8.37
CA GLU A 42 -14.74 5.82 -8.34
C GLU A 42 -15.17 4.63 -9.22
N ALA A 43 -16.36 4.08 -8.95
CA ALA A 43 -16.95 2.95 -9.68
C ALA A 43 -16.16 1.62 -9.65
N VAL A 44 -15.36 1.38 -8.60
CA VAL A 44 -14.66 0.10 -8.38
C VAL A 44 -15.07 -0.52 -7.05
N CYS A 45 -14.99 -1.85 -6.98
CA CYS A 45 -15.23 -2.61 -5.75
C CYS A 45 -14.35 -2.12 -4.59
N GLN A 46 -14.84 -2.23 -3.33
CA GLN A 46 -14.10 -1.77 -2.15
C GLN A 46 -12.70 -2.38 -2.06
N HIS A 47 -12.60 -3.71 -2.26
CA HIS A 47 -11.32 -4.42 -2.29
C HIS A 47 -10.36 -3.87 -3.36
N CYS A 48 -10.89 -3.59 -4.55
CA CYS A 48 -10.15 -3.10 -5.68
C CYS A 48 -9.62 -1.68 -5.40
N LYS A 49 -10.47 -0.83 -4.81
CA LYS A 49 -10.14 0.53 -4.39
C LYS A 49 -8.99 0.53 -3.39
N GLU A 50 -9.07 -0.30 -2.35
CA GLU A 50 -8.02 -0.45 -1.34
C GLU A 50 -6.67 -0.88 -1.96
N VAL A 51 -6.71 -1.82 -2.91
CA VAL A 51 -5.50 -2.26 -3.62
C VAL A 51 -4.88 -1.13 -4.44
N LEU A 52 -5.69 -0.33 -5.15
CA LEU A 52 -5.20 0.79 -5.96
C LEU A 52 -4.62 1.91 -5.08
N GLU A 53 -5.34 2.31 -4.04
CA GLU A 53 -4.89 3.32 -3.08
C GLU A 53 -3.60 2.90 -2.38
N TRP A 54 -3.49 1.63 -1.98
CA TRP A 54 -2.26 1.09 -1.41
C TRP A 54 -1.08 1.18 -2.39
N ARG A 55 -1.30 0.83 -3.67
CA ARG A 55 -0.27 0.94 -4.71
C ARG A 55 0.17 2.39 -4.92
N VAL A 56 -0.74 3.35 -4.93
CA VAL A 56 -0.42 4.78 -5.03
C VAL A 56 0.37 5.23 -3.81
N LYS A 57 -0.08 4.87 -2.60
CA LYS A 57 0.56 5.23 -1.32
C LYS A 57 2.02 4.77 -1.23
N TYR A 58 2.35 3.61 -1.80
CA TYR A 58 3.70 3.04 -1.74
C TYR A 58 4.50 3.15 -3.05
N LYS A 59 4.07 4.00 -4.00
CA LYS A 59 4.72 4.15 -5.33
C LYS A 59 4.86 2.84 -6.12
N LYS A 60 3.94 1.90 -5.91
CA LYS A 60 3.87 0.62 -6.64
C LYS A 60 2.80 0.64 -7.74
N PHE A 61 2.21 1.80 -8.00
CA PHE A 61 1.18 1.97 -9.01
C PHE A 61 1.78 1.85 -10.42
N LYS A 62 1.25 0.91 -11.20
CA LYS A 62 1.48 0.80 -12.64
C LYS A 62 0.15 1.05 -13.33
N ALA A 63 0.17 1.81 -14.42
CA ALA A 63 -1.03 2.03 -15.22
C ALA A 63 -1.57 0.68 -15.68
N LEU A 64 -2.86 0.45 -15.45
CA LEU A 64 -3.54 -0.76 -15.93
C LEU A 64 -3.65 -0.61 -17.45
N THR A 65 -2.87 -1.40 -18.19
CA THR A 65 -2.90 -1.43 -19.65
C THR A 65 -4.00 -2.34 -20.18
N GLN A 66 -4.47 -3.28 -19.37
CA GLN A 66 -5.53 -4.22 -19.72
C GLN A 66 -6.54 -4.33 -18.57
N PRO A 67 -7.84 -4.44 -18.87
CA PRO A 67 -8.83 -4.79 -17.87
C PRO A 67 -8.54 -6.19 -17.32
N LYS A 68 -8.67 -6.37 -16.00
CA LYS A 68 -8.52 -7.69 -15.39
C LYS A 68 -9.65 -8.59 -15.91
N LYS A 69 -9.31 -9.64 -16.67
CA LYS A 69 -10.27 -10.69 -17.04
C LYS A 69 -10.63 -11.49 -15.78
N TRP A 70 -11.92 -11.73 -15.59
CA TRP A 70 -12.43 -12.57 -14.50
C TRP A 70 -12.22 -14.04 -14.82
#